data_AF-A0A942UF98-F1
#
_entry.id   AF-A0A942UF98-F1
#
_cell.length_a   1.000
_cell.length_b   1.000
_cell.length_c   1.000
_cell.angle_alpha   90.00
_cell.angle_beta   90.00
_cell.angle_gamma   90.00
#
_symmetry.space_group_name_H-M   'P 1'
#
loop_
_entity.id
_entity.type
_entity.pdbx_description
1 polymer ?
#
loop_
_entity_poly.entity_id
_entity_poly.type
_entity_poly.pdbx_seq_one_letter_code
_entity_poly.pdbx_strand_id
1 'polypeptide(L)'
;MSGRIEILPKKLITKVNCTADGIDTDIDTGLYLLQLILADHKLFLSPHMVAVDRLLAEAIKLHWDTIPNKDHVAFPRLTDSDVLSMLTGSRSNEARKLINTILYEPYNIQINDQKTGSGYPISIRKVYSRLPTCNGRPITEYSHEANVILQKLSELSFDLEVIVES
;
A
#
# COMPACT_ATOMS: atom_id res chain seq x y z
N MET A 1 -10.74 0.48 -0.63
CA MET A 1 -11.09 0.42 0.80
C MET A 1 -11.53 -1.00 1.15
N SER A 2 -10.67 -1.79 1.80
CA SER A 2 -11.01 -3.16 2.26
C SER A 2 -11.65 -3.19 3.66
N GLY A 3 -11.81 -2.04 4.31
CA GLY A 3 -12.59 -1.93 5.55
C GLY A 3 -14.07 -1.72 5.22
N ARG A 4 -14.92 -2.69 5.51
CA ARG A 4 -16.37 -2.44 5.54
C ARG A 4 -16.65 -1.54 6.74
N ILE A 5 -17.23 -0.38 6.47
CA ILE A 5 -17.67 0.52 7.51
C ILE A 5 -19.06 0.05 7.97
N GLU A 6 -19.11 -0.69 9.06
CA GLU A 6 -20.36 -1.15 9.67
C GLU A 6 -21.08 -0.01 10.41
N ILE A 7 -20.33 1.01 10.83
CA ILE A 7 -20.82 2.18 11.57
C ILE A 7 -20.71 3.42 10.69
N LEU A 8 -21.83 4.10 10.41
CA LEU A 8 -21.83 5.34 9.64
C LEU A 8 -20.75 6.33 10.16
N PRO A 9 -19.90 6.92 9.28
CA PRO A 9 -18.81 7.79 9.70
C PRO A 9 -19.25 8.93 10.63
N LYS A 10 -20.44 9.51 10.40
CA LYS A 10 -20.99 10.57 11.26
C LYS A 10 -21.15 10.16 12.74
N LYS A 11 -21.34 8.87 13.03
CA LYS A 11 -21.45 8.34 14.41
C LYS A 11 -20.08 8.09 15.04
N LEU A 12 -19.08 7.80 14.22
CA LEU A 12 -17.70 7.59 14.67
C LEU A 12 -17.03 8.94 14.97
N ILE A 13 -17.16 9.90 14.06
CA ILE A 13 -16.50 11.21 14.17
C ILE A 13 -16.91 11.95 15.44
N THR A 14 -18.15 11.80 15.92
CA THR A 14 -18.61 12.42 17.18
C THR A 14 -17.91 11.89 18.43
N LYS A 15 -17.19 10.77 18.32
CA LYS A 15 -16.46 10.10 19.40
C LYS A 15 -14.94 10.18 19.22
N VAL A 16 -14.49 11.00 18.28
CA VAL A 16 -13.08 11.17 17.91
C VAL A 16 -12.68 12.61 18.23
N ASN A 17 -11.67 12.76 19.07
CA ASN A 17 -11.09 14.05 19.44
C ASN A 17 -9.64 14.13 18.95
N CYS A 18 -9.26 15.27 18.39
CA CYS A 18 -7.86 15.55 18.07
C CYS A 18 -7.18 16.18 19.29
N THR A 19 -6.06 15.60 19.72
CA THR A 19 -5.22 16.10 20.81
C THR A 19 -3.80 16.39 20.28
N ALA A 20 -2.95 16.98 21.13
CA ALA A 20 -1.54 17.19 20.78
C ALA A 20 -0.80 15.87 20.49
N ASP A 21 -1.21 14.78 21.15
CA ASP A 21 -0.59 13.46 21.06
C ASP A 21 -1.19 12.57 19.97
N GLY A 22 -2.30 13.00 19.35
CA GLY A 22 -2.92 12.31 18.22
C GLY A 22 -4.44 12.28 18.28
N ILE A 23 -5.00 11.08 18.17
CA ILE A 23 -6.44 10.84 18.13
C ILE A 23 -6.88 10.17 19.42
N ASP A 24 -7.73 10.83 20.20
CA ASP A 24 -8.33 10.31 21.43
C ASP A 24 -9.79 9.92 21.21
N THR A 25 -10.21 8.79 21.78
CA THR A 25 -11.49 8.14 21.52
C THR A 25 -12.04 7.44 22.77
N ASP A 26 -13.32 7.03 22.74
CA ASP A 26 -13.76 5.94 23.61
C ASP A 26 -13.15 4.60 23.18
N ILE A 27 -13.16 3.61 24.07
CA ILE A 27 -12.49 2.31 23.84
C ILE A 27 -13.08 1.62 22.60
N ASP A 28 -14.41 1.56 22.47
CA ASP A 28 -15.07 0.86 21.36
C ASP A 28 -14.71 1.49 20.01
N THR A 29 -14.69 2.83 19.94
CA THR A 29 -14.34 3.57 18.73
C THR A 29 -12.87 3.40 18.39
N GLY A 30 -11.97 3.50 19.38
CA GLY A 30 -10.55 3.30 19.15
C GLY A 30 -10.24 1.89 18.65
N LEU A 31 -10.92 0.87 19.20
CA LEU A 31 -10.76 -0.51 18.78
C LEU A 31 -11.26 -0.72 17.34
N TYR A 32 -12.43 -0.16 17.02
CA TYR A 32 -12.99 -0.21 15.68
C TYR A 32 -12.08 0.50 14.65
N LEU A 33 -11.50 1.66 15.01
CA LEU A 33 -10.51 2.34 14.17
C LEU A 33 -9.26 1.48 13.95
N LEU A 34 -8.76 0.79 14.98
CA LEU A 34 -7.64 -0.13 14.84
C LEU A 34 -7.95 -1.30 13.89
N GLN A 35 -9.16 -1.85 13.95
CA GLN A 35 -9.59 -2.89 13.02
C GLN A 35 -9.62 -2.38 11.58
N LEU A 36 -10.14 -1.15 11.36
CA LEU A 36 -10.12 -0.50 10.05
C LEU A 36 -8.69 -0.27 9.54
N ILE A 37 -7.80 0.22 10.41
CA ILE A 37 -6.37 0.41 10.10
C ILE A 37 -5.74 -0.91 9.67
N LEU A 38 -5.95 -2.00 10.43
CA LEU A 38 -5.43 -3.31 10.08
C LEU A 38 -5.97 -3.83 8.75
N ALA A 39 -7.27 -3.68 8.50
CA ALA A 39 -7.89 -4.12 7.24
C ALA A 39 -7.33 -3.35 6.04
N ASP A 40 -7.12 -2.05 6.20
CA ASP A 40 -6.56 -1.19 5.16
C ASP A 40 -5.09 -1.53 4.87
N HIS A 41 -4.29 -1.69 5.92
CA HIS A 41 -2.89 -2.10 5.79
C HIS A 41 -2.76 -3.50 5.17
N LYS A 42 -3.63 -4.47 5.51
CA LYS A 42 -3.62 -5.78 4.85
C LYS A 42 -3.85 -5.72 3.35
N LEU A 43 -4.67 -4.78 2.88
CA LEU A 43 -4.91 -4.59 1.45
C LEU A 43 -3.69 -3.93 0.79
N PHE A 44 -3.27 -2.77 1.30
CA PHE A 44 -2.21 -1.96 0.70
C PHE A 44 -0.83 -2.60 0.79
N LEU A 45 -0.58 -3.33 1.88
CA LEU A 45 0.66 -4.07 2.12
C LEU A 45 0.53 -5.54 1.71
N SER A 46 -0.49 -5.92 0.95
CA SER A 46 -0.47 -7.27 0.37
C SER A 46 0.72 -7.37 -0.59
N PRO A 47 1.49 -8.47 -0.57
CA PRO A 47 2.66 -8.62 -1.45
C PRO A 47 2.32 -8.38 -2.93
N HIS A 48 1.14 -8.79 -3.39
CA HIS A 48 0.67 -8.59 -4.77
C HIS A 48 0.44 -7.11 -5.10
N MET A 49 -0.16 -6.33 -4.20
CA MET A 49 -0.34 -4.89 -4.41
C MET A 49 1.01 -4.18 -4.54
N VAL A 50 1.95 -4.52 -3.64
CA VAL A 50 3.30 -3.94 -3.64
C VAL A 50 4.11 -4.39 -4.86
N ALA A 51 3.94 -5.63 -5.31
CA ALA A 51 4.52 -6.17 -6.53
C ALA A 51 4.07 -5.37 -7.76
N VAL A 52 2.76 -5.17 -7.94
CA VAL A 52 2.22 -4.40 -9.06
C VAL A 52 2.70 -2.95 -9.03
N ASP A 53 2.69 -2.30 -7.86
CA ASP A 53 3.21 -0.94 -7.71
C ASP A 53 4.69 -0.85 -8.09
N ARG A 54 5.49 -1.83 -7.67
CA ARG A 54 6.92 -1.90 -8.01
C ARG A 54 7.15 -2.07 -9.51
N LEU A 55 6.39 -2.94 -10.18
CA LEU A 55 6.50 -3.18 -11.62
C LEU A 55 6.04 -1.96 -12.42
N LEU A 56 4.96 -1.28 -12.00
CA LEU A 56 4.50 -0.04 -12.61
C LEU A 56 5.55 1.08 -12.49
N ALA A 57 6.13 1.25 -11.30
CA ALA A 57 7.21 2.21 -11.07
C ALA A 57 8.43 1.91 -11.96
N GLU A 58 8.79 0.63 -12.14
CA GLU A 58 9.87 0.25 -13.05
C GLU A 58 9.51 0.53 -14.52
N ALA A 59 8.28 0.25 -14.95
CA ALA A 59 7.83 0.56 -16.31
C ALA A 59 7.91 2.07 -16.61
N ILE A 60 7.52 2.91 -15.66
CA ILE A 60 7.64 4.38 -15.77
C ILE A 60 9.11 4.80 -15.88
N LYS A 61 9.97 4.25 -15.01
CA LYS A 61 11.41 4.54 -15.04
C LYS A 61 12.03 4.15 -16.39
N LEU A 62 11.76 2.94 -16.88
CA LEU A 62 12.24 2.45 -18.17
C LEU A 62 11.74 3.31 -19.33
N HIS A 63 10.48 3.74 -19.30
CA HIS A 63 9.95 4.68 -20.27
C HIS A 63 10.73 6.01 -20.26
N TRP A 64 10.93 6.59 -19.07
CA TRP A 64 11.66 7.85 -18.90
C TRP A 64 13.12 7.78 -19.34
N ASP A 65 13.77 6.63 -19.22
CA ASP A 65 15.15 6.45 -19.69
C ASP A 65 15.26 6.42 -21.23
N THR A 66 14.14 6.29 -21.95
CA THR A 66 14.10 6.33 -23.43
C THR A 66 13.74 7.70 -24.03
N ILE A 67 13.42 8.69 -23.20
CA ILE A 67 13.08 10.05 -23.64
C ILE A 67 14.17 11.05 -23.19
N PRO A 68 14.64 11.93 -24.10
CA PRO A 68 15.77 12.82 -23.82
C PRO A 68 15.44 13.90 -22.77
N ASN A 69 14.18 14.32 -22.67
CA ASN A 69 13.70 15.24 -21.65
C ASN A 69 12.63 14.54 -20.83
N LYS A 70 13.00 14.10 -19.62
CA LYS A 70 12.05 13.55 -18.65
C LYS A 70 11.08 14.66 -18.26
N ASP A 71 9.86 14.61 -18.78
CA ASP A 71 8.85 15.63 -18.51
C ASP A 71 8.21 15.43 -17.13
N HIS A 72 9.02 15.71 -16.10
CA HIS A 72 8.62 15.67 -14.70
C HIS A 72 7.53 16.71 -14.37
N VAL A 73 7.27 17.68 -15.25
CA VAL A 73 6.28 18.75 -15.04
C VAL A 73 4.92 18.32 -15.56
N ALA A 74 4.85 17.65 -16.71
CA ALA A 74 3.59 17.15 -17.26
C ALA A 74 3.12 15.87 -16.58
N PHE A 75 4.03 15.00 -16.14
CA PHE A 75 3.68 13.69 -15.58
C PHE A 75 2.65 13.75 -14.43
N PRO A 76 2.75 14.66 -13.43
CA PRO A 76 1.76 14.75 -12.34
C PRO A 76 0.36 15.19 -12.78
N ARG A 77 0.19 15.63 -14.04
CA ARG A 77 -1.11 16.07 -14.60
C ARG A 77 -1.78 14.98 -15.44
N LEU A 78 -1.09 13.87 -15.66
CA LEU A 78 -1.61 12.75 -16.43
C LEU A 78 -2.66 12.00 -15.62
N THR A 79 -3.72 11.59 -16.29
CA THR A 79 -4.69 10.63 -15.75
C THR A 79 -4.14 9.21 -15.86
N ASP A 80 -4.78 8.26 -15.18
CA ASP A 80 -4.46 6.84 -15.33
C ASP A 80 -4.48 6.41 -16.81
N SER A 81 -5.48 6.86 -17.58
CA SER A 81 -5.57 6.53 -19.01
C SER A 81 -4.41 7.11 -19.83
N ASP A 82 -3.94 8.31 -19.49
CA ASP A 82 -2.80 8.93 -20.17
C ASP A 82 -1.50 8.17 -19.86
N VAL A 83 -1.30 7.79 -18.59
CA VAL A 83 -0.14 6.99 -18.17
C VAL A 83 -0.15 5.63 -18.84
N LEU A 84 -1.30 4.95 -18.90
CA LEU A 84 -1.43 3.67 -19.60
C LEU A 84 -1.14 3.80 -21.09
N SER A 85 -1.68 4.83 -21.76
CA SER A 85 -1.40 5.08 -23.18
C SER A 85 0.08 5.39 -23.41
N MET A 86 0.72 6.14 -22.52
CA MET A 86 2.14 6.47 -22.57
C MET A 86 3.02 5.22 -22.44
N LEU A 87 2.73 4.36 -21.45
CA LEU A 87 3.52 3.15 -21.19
C LEU A 87 3.34 2.09 -22.28
N THR A 88 2.12 1.89 -22.76
CA THR A 88 1.83 0.96 -23.88
C THR A 88 2.48 1.41 -25.19
N GLY A 89 2.59 2.73 -25.41
CA GLY A 89 3.31 3.35 -26.53
C GLY A 89 4.82 3.57 -26.30
N SER A 90 5.38 3.08 -25.19
CA SER A 90 6.78 3.33 -24.82
C SER A 90 7.79 2.79 -25.85
N ARG A 91 8.93 3.49 -26.01
CA ARG A 91 10.06 3.01 -26.82
C ARG A 91 10.86 1.90 -26.15
N SER A 92 10.74 1.74 -24.83
CA SER A 92 11.33 0.60 -24.11
C SER A 92 10.45 -0.64 -24.29
N ASN A 93 11.04 -1.71 -24.82
CA ASN A 93 10.37 -3.01 -24.93
C ASN A 93 10.03 -3.58 -23.55
N GLU A 94 10.92 -3.38 -22.59
CA GLU A 94 10.79 -3.82 -21.21
C GLU A 94 9.63 -3.08 -20.51
N ALA A 95 9.53 -1.75 -20.68
CA ALA A 95 8.40 -0.99 -20.16
C ALA A 95 7.06 -1.48 -20.71
N ARG A 96 7.02 -1.77 -22.03
CA ARG A 96 5.83 -2.34 -22.68
C ARG A 96 5.51 -3.75 -22.19
N LYS A 97 6.53 -4.59 -21.99
CA LYS A 97 6.35 -5.94 -21.44
C LYS A 97 5.72 -5.86 -20.05
N LEU A 98 6.30 -5.05 -19.16
CA LEU A 98 5.80 -4.89 -17.79
C LEU A 98 4.34 -4.41 -17.75
N ILE A 99 3.98 -3.38 -18.52
CA ILE A 99 2.61 -2.88 -18.51
C ILE A 99 1.61 -3.88 -19.12
N ASN A 100 2.01 -4.61 -20.17
CA ASN A 100 1.17 -5.65 -20.74
C ASN A 100 0.97 -6.83 -19.78
N THR A 101 2.02 -7.24 -19.06
CA THR A 101 1.90 -8.26 -18.01
C THR A 101 0.93 -7.80 -16.93
N ILE A 102 1.03 -6.55 -16.44
CA ILE A 102 0.12 -6.03 -15.42
C ILE A 102 -1.34 -6.03 -15.90
N LEU A 103 -1.59 -5.61 -17.14
CA LEU A 103 -2.95 -5.42 -17.67
C LEU A 103 -3.62 -6.72 -18.14
N TYR A 104 -2.86 -7.61 -18.76
CA TYR A 104 -3.43 -8.74 -19.52
C TYR A 104 -2.94 -10.10 -19.04
N GLU A 105 -1.78 -10.18 -18.38
CA GLU A 105 -1.18 -11.44 -17.95
C GLU A 105 -0.75 -11.40 -16.47
N PRO A 106 -1.62 -10.98 -15.53
CA PRO A 106 -1.22 -10.82 -14.12
C PRO A 106 -0.82 -12.15 -13.46
N TYR A 107 -1.21 -13.30 -14.04
CA TYR A 107 -0.81 -14.63 -13.59
C TYR A 107 0.69 -14.92 -13.78
N ASN A 108 1.39 -14.13 -14.62
CA ASN A 108 2.84 -14.21 -14.79
C ASN A 108 3.62 -13.45 -13.70
N ILE A 109 2.94 -12.72 -12.81
CA ILE A 109 3.54 -12.00 -11.69
C ILE A 109 3.67 -12.98 -10.51
N GLN A 110 4.89 -13.43 -10.25
CA GLN A 110 5.21 -14.36 -9.18
C GLN A 110 5.92 -13.63 -8.03
N ILE A 111 5.56 -13.98 -6.79
CA ILE A 111 6.17 -13.43 -5.59
C ILE A 111 7.01 -14.53 -4.96
N ASN A 112 8.30 -14.26 -4.83
CA ASN A 112 9.26 -15.19 -4.28
C ASN A 112 9.70 -14.74 -2.89
N ASP A 113 9.57 -15.67 -1.94
CA ASP A 113 10.04 -15.49 -0.57
C ASP A 113 11.56 -15.52 -0.46
N GLN A 114 12.23 -16.19 -1.42
CA GLN A 114 13.68 -16.25 -1.51
C GLN A 114 14.19 -15.33 -2.60
N LYS A 115 15.05 -14.38 -2.23
CA LYS A 115 15.68 -13.46 -3.17
C LYS A 115 16.70 -14.19 -4.02
N THR A 116 16.35 -14.37 -5.29
CA THR A 116 17.23 -14.98 -6.29
C THR A 116 18.14 -13.94 -6.94
N GLY A 117 17.78 -12.66 -6.85
CA GLY A 117 18.45 -11.56 -7.55
C GLY A 117 18.03 -11.43 -9.02
N SER A 118 17.10 -12.28 -9.47
CA SER A 118 16.59 -12.29 -10.85
C SER A 118 15.32 -11.44 -11.02
N GLY A 119 14.74 -10.96 -9.92
CA GLY A 119 13.52 -10.15 -9.91
C GLY A 119 13.71 -8.75 -9.36
N TYR A 120 12.59 -8.07 -9.12
CA TYR A 120 12.56 -6.76 -8.51
C TYR A 120 12.34 -6.89 -6.99
N PRO A 121 13.19 -6.28 -6.15
CA PRO A 121 12.99 -6.34 -4.71
C PRO A 121 11.73 -5.57 -4.32
N ILE A 122 10.92 -6.16 -3.44
CA ILE A 122 9.76 -5.53 -2.80
C ILE A 122 9.85 -5.72 -1.29
N SER A 123 9.66 -4.63 -0.52
CA SER A 123 9.79 -4.72 0.93
C SER A 123 8.94 -3.67 1.63
N ILE A 124 8.37 -4.05 2.77
CA ILE A 124 7.71 -3.15 3.69
C ILE A 124 8.48 -3.19 5.01
N ARG A 125 9.28 -2.14 5.24
CA ARG A 125 10.16 -2.04 6.42
C ARG A 125 9.50 -1.37 7.62
N LYS A 126 8.46 -0.56 7.40
CA LYS A 126 7.80 0.22 8.46
C LYS A 126 6.30 0.19 8.27
N VAL A 127 5.62 -0.45 9.23
CA VAL A 127 4.17 -0.34 9.41
C VAL A 127 3.95 0.74 10.46
N TYR A 128 3.22 1.81 10.12
CA TYR A 128 2.99 2.91 11.06
C TYR A 128 2.10 2.45 12.21
N SER A 129 2.64 2.47 13.42
CA SER A 129 2.01 1.96 14.63
C SER A 129 1.41 3.06 15.51
N ARG A 130 0.99 4.20 14.94
CA ARG A 130 0.30 5.23 15.75
C ARG A 130 -1.07 4.68 16.14
N LEU A 131 -1.29 4.54 17.44
CA LEU A 131 -2.51 3.98 18.00
C LEU A 131 -3.43 5.11 18.46
N PRO A 132 -4.76 4.93 18.37
CA PRO A 132 -5.71 5.77 19.11
C PRO A 132 -5.43 5.71 20.61
N THR A 133 -5.68 6.82 21.29
CA THR A 133 -5.68 6.91 22.75
C THR A 133 -7.09 6.90 23.30
N CYS A 134 -7.23 6.58 24.58
CA CYS A 134 -8.44 6.78 25.37
C CYS A 134 -8.06 7.49 26.67
N ASN A 135 -8.61 8.69 26.88
CA ASN A 135 -8.25 9.56 28.00
C ASN A 135 -6.74 9.82 28.09
N GLY A 136 -6.10 10.05 26.93
CA GLY A 136 -4.67 10.37 26.84
C GLY A 136 -3.71 9.19 27.06
N ARG A 137 -4.21 7.95 27.19
CA ARG A 137 -3.38 6.75 27.24
C ARG A 137 -3.63 5.82 26.05
N PRO A 138 -2.63 5.07 25.57
CA PRO A 138 -2.82 4.11 24.48
C PRO A 138 -3.95 3.12 24.77
N ILE A 139 -4.80 2.85 23.77
CA ILE A 139 -5.91 1.90 23.92
C ILE A 139 -5.45 0.47 24.28
N THR A 140 -4.21 0.12 23.97
CA THR A 140 -3.56 -1.15 24.37
C THR A 140 -3.44 -1.32 25.88
N GLU A 141 -3.49 -0.26 26.68
CA GLU A 141 -3.54 -0.35 28.14
C GLU A 141 -4.92 -0.80 28.66
N TYR A 142 -5.97 -0.61 27.85
CA TYR A 142 -7.35 -0.89 28.25
C TYR A 142 -7.95 -2.11 27.55
N SER A 143 -7.36 -2.57 26.44
CA SER A 143 -7.90 -3.69 25.65
C SER A 143 -6.82 -4.67 25.21
N HIS A 144 -7.01 -5.95 25.54
CA HIS A 144 -6.19 -7.04 25.02
C HIS A 144 -6.33 -7.19 23.50
N GLU A 145 -7.55 -6.96 22.96
CA GLU A 145 -7.79 -7.04 21.52
C GLU A 145 -6.98 -6.01 20.74
N ALA A 146 -6.81 -4.80 21.29
CA ALA A 146 -5.95 -3.78 20.69
C ALA A 146 -4.49 -4.26 20.58
N ASN A 147 -3.98 -4.99 21.58
CA ASN A 147 -2.64 -5.57 21.53
C ASN A 147 -2.52 -6.65 20.44
N VAL A 148 -3.54 -7.51 20.30
CA VAL A 148 -3.58 -8.53 19.23
C VAL A 148 -3.57 -7.87 17.84
N ILE A 149 -4.29 -6.77 17.66
CA ILE A 149 -4.30 -6.03 16.38
C ILE A 149 -2.93 -5.40 16.11
N LEU A 150 -2.30 -4.81 17.12
CA LEU A 150 -0.95 -4.23 16.99
C LEU A 150 0.08 -5.30 16.60
N GLN A 151 0.02 -6.49 17.21
CA GLN A 151 0.88 -7.60 16.83
C GLN A 151 0.67 -7.98 15.36
N LYS A 152 -0.59 -8.16 14.93
CA LYS A 152 -0.92 -8.45 13.51
C LYS A 152 -0.42 -7.37 12.56
N LEU A 153 -0.45 -6.09 12.95
CA LEU A 153 0.12 -5.00 12.15
C LEU A 153 1.64 -5.14 11.99
N SER A 154 2.36 -5.52 13.05
CA SER A 154 3.81 -5.71 12.98
C SER A 154 4.22 -6.86 12.05
N GLU A 155 3.39 -7.90 11.96
CA GLU A 155 3.56 -9.07 11.11
C GLU A 155 3.33 -8.78 9.60
N LEU A 156 2.82 -7.61 9.23
CA LEU A 156 2.63 -7.23 7.82
C LEU A 156 3.93 -6.78 7.12
N SER A 157 5.02 -6.65 7.86
CA SER A 157 6.33 -6.35 7.27
C SER A 157 6.90 -7.57 6.55
N PHE A 158 7.52 -7.33 5.39
CA PHE A 158 8.13 -8.39 4.61
C PHE A 158 9.28 -7.86 3.76
N ASP A 159 10.10 -8.77 3.26
CA ASP A 159 11.21 -8.50 2.37
C ASP A 159 11.33 -9.63 1.33
N LEU A 160 10.77 -9.40 0.14
CA LEU A 160 10.53 -10.40 -0.90
C LEU A 160 11.06 -9.92 -2.26
N GLU A 161 10.82 -10.71 -3.30
CA GLU A 161 11.15 -10.40 -4.69
C GLU A 161 9.92 -10.67 -5.59
N VAL A 162 9.68 -9.81 -6.58
CA VAL A 162 8.70 -10.06 -7.65
C VAL A 162 9.41 -10.42 -8.95
N ILE A 163 8.97 -11.50 -9.60
CA ILE A 163 9.45 -11.96 -10.89
C ILE A 163 8.31 -11.92 -11.90
N VAL A 164 8.62 -11.54 -13.14
CA VAL A 164 7.70 -11.64 -14.28
C VAL A 164 8.17 -12.79 -15.15
N GLU A 165 7.40 -13.88 -15.14
CA GLU A 165 7.66 -15.02 -16.02
C GLU A 165 7.33 -14.65 -17.48
N SER A 166 8.01 -15.30 -18.42
CA SER A 166 7.92 -15.01 -19.86
C SER A 166 7.16 -16.10 -20.60
#